data_AF-A0A6A4QH20-F1
#
_entry.id   AF-A0A6A4QH20-F1
#
_cell.length_a   1.000
_cell.length_b   1.000
_cell.length_c   1.000
_cell.angle_alpha   90.00
_cell.angle_beta   90.00
_cell.angle_gamma   90.00
#
_symmetry.space_group_name_H-M   'P 1'
#
loop_
_entity.id
_entity.type
_entity.pdbx_description
1 polymer ?
#
loop_
_entity_poly.entity_id
_entity_poly.type
_entity_poly.pdbx_seq_one_letter_code
_entity_poly.pdbx_strand_id
1 'polypeptide(L)'
;MKNFDSDLSSVVRINIGKKFWTTTDTLTQREPDSMLAAMFSGRHTLCQDPHKGYVFVDRDGKHFRHILNWLRDGVVPTLEESEYTELLREAEYYQLLGLMDGIHAVLSKRKEDDEFHTELTRTDIIKCIQSDRVRFRGVNLSGLDLSKLDLSFVDFSYACLKNVFFSRANLQCAKFRDVDAEASIFHNATLRECEFTGANLRGALLAGACLQSANLQDACLVDSSFCGADLRSAHLQNADLTNANLEGAILEGANLKGAKLSNANLKGANLQRAYLRHVNLQNTHLEGARLDGANLLGAIR
;
A
#
# COMPACT_ATOMS: atom_id res chain seq x y z
N MET A 1 -27.08 -64.88 9.20
CA MET A 1 -27.07 -63.83 8.16
C MET A 1 -26.83 -62.51 8.86
N LYS A 2 -25.67 -61.88 8.65
CA LYS A 2 -25.39 -60.53 9.16
C LYS A 2 -26.22 -59.57 8.30
N ASN A 3 -27.17 -58.86 8.92
CA ASN A 3 -27.85 -57.74 8.27
C ASN A 3 -26.84 -56.61 8.07
N PHE A 4 -26.43 -56.40 6.82
CA PHE A 4 -25.71 -55.23 6.34
C PHE A 4 -26.70 -54.10 6.11
N ASP A 5 -27.21 -53.46 7.16
CA ASP A 5 -28.19 -52.38 6.97
C ASP A 5 -28.20 -51.35 8.12
N SER A 6 -27.05 -50.75 8.46
CA SER A 6 -27.00 -49.74 9.53
C SER A 6 -26.12 -48.50 9.31
N ASP A 7 -25.61 -48.20 8.11
CA ASP A 7 -24.72 -47.03 7.91
C ASP A 7 -25.31 -45.89 7.05
N LEU A 8 -26.59 -45.97 6.70
CA LEU A 8 -27.29 -44.91 5.93
C LEU A 8 -27.93 -43.81 6.80
N SER A 9 -27.84 -43.90 8.14
CA SER A 9 -28.61 -43.06 9.07
C SER A 9 -28.03 -41.67 9.33
N SER A 10 -26.93 -41.28 8.69
CA SER A 10 -26.28 -39.99 8.93
C SER A 10 -26.39 -38.99 7.78
N VAL A 11 -26.87 -39.38 6.58
CA VAL A 11 -26.91 -38.49 5.41
C VAL A 11 -28.13 -37.56 5.45
N VAL A 12 -27.87 -36.26 5.37
CA VAL A 12 -28.88 -35.19 5.33
C VAL A 12 -28.90 -34.55 3.95
N ARG A 13 -30.12 -34.44 3.40
CA ARG A 13 -30.42 -33.70 2.16
C ARG A 13 -31.04 -32.36 2.52
N ILE A 14 -30.41 -31.27 2.13
CA ILE A 14 -30.88 -29.91 2.47
C ILE A 14 -31.13 -29.11 1.19
N ASN A 15 -32.23 -28.38 1.17
CA ASN A 15 -32.56 -27.44 0.10
C ASN A 15 -32.68 -26.02 0.70
N ILE A 16 -31.73 -25.16 0.33
CA ILE A 16 -31.59 -23.79 0.82
C ILE A 16 -31.57 -22.86 -0.40
N GLY A 17 -32.53 -22.97 -1.31
CA GLY A 17 -32.42 -22.38 -2.67
C GLY A 17 -31.41 -23.08 -3.59
N LYS A 18 -30.44 -23.81 -3.02
CA LYS A 18 -29.57 -24.79 -3.68
C LYS A 18 -29.59 -26.11 -2.91
N LYS A 19 -29.32 -27.22 -3.59
CA LYS A 19 -29.34 -28.57 -3.02
C LYS A 19 -27.97 -28.98 -2.50
N PHE A 20 -27.93 -29.48 -1.27
CA PHE A 20 -26.73 -29.94 -0.60
C PHE A 20 -26.91 -31.33 0.01
N TRP A 21 -25.80 -32.05 0.10
CA TRP A 21 -25.69 -33.36 0.74
C TRP A 21 -24.53 -33.31 1.72
N THR A 22 -24.79 -33.74 2.94
CA THR A 22 -23.81 -33.78 4.01
C THR A 22 -24.23 -34.80 5.06
N THR A 23 -23.50 -34.90 6.16
CA THR A 23 -23.88 -35.74 7.30
C THR A 23 -24.41 -34.92 8.47
N THR A 24 -25.25 -35.52 9.31
CA THR A 24 -25.68 -34.94 10.59
C THR A 24 -24.48 -34.50 11.41
N ASP A 25 -23.44 -35.35 11.48
CA ASP A 25 -22.18 -35.05 12.17
C ASP A 25 -21.51 -33.76 11.68
N THR A 26 -21.48 -33.53 10.37
CA THR A 26 -20.92 -32.29 9.81
C THR A 26 -21.67 -31.06 10.33
N LEU A 27 -23.00 -31.17 10.53
CA LEU A 27 -23.85 -30.05 10.93
C LEU A 27 -23.86 -29.81 12.44
N THR A 28 -23.47 -30.80 13.25
CA THR A 28 -23.65 -30.78 14.71
C THR A 28 -22.36 -30.79 15.51
N GLN A 29 -21.24 -31.28 14.97
CA GLN A 29 -20.03 -31.51 15.78
C GLN A 29 -19.21 -30.25 16.07
N ARG A 30 -18.98 -29.39 15.07
CA ARG A 30 -18.06 -28.25 15.22
C ARG A 30 -18.65 -27.14 16.08
N GLU A 31 -19.94 -26.85 15.88
CA GLU A 31 -20.67 -25.85 16.64
C GLU A 31 -21.98 -26.44 17.19
N PRO A 32 -21.91 -27.21 18.29
CA PRO A 32 -23.07 -27.94 18.82
C PRO A 32 -24.18 -27.01 19.32
N ASP A 33 -23.86 -25.75 19.63
CA ASP A 33 -24.81 -24.74 20.11
C ASP A 33 -25.39 -23.85 19.00
N SER A 34 -24.96 -24.06 17.74
CA SER A 34 -25.47 -23.29 16.59
C SER A 34 -26.92 -23.64 16.26
N MET A 35 -27.59 -22.75 15.51
CA MET A 35 -28.93 -23.03 14.99
C MET A 35 -28.92 -24.25 14.06
N LEU A 36 -27.87 -24.42 13.25
CA LEU A 36 -27.69 -25.61 12.39
C LEU A 36 -27.64 -26.90 13.23
N ALA A 37 -26.83 -26.90 14.30
CA ALA A 37 -26.75 -28.07 15.17
C ALA A 37 -28.09 -28.33 15.85
N ALA A 38 -28.78 -27.30 16.35
CA ALA A 38 -30.10 -27.44 16.94
C ALA A 38 -31.10 -28.08 15.95
N MET A 39 -31.18 -27.55 14.72
CA MET A 39 -32.05 -28.06 13.66
C MET A 39 -31.82 -29.55 13.38
N PHE A 40 -30.56 -29.99 13.30
CA PHE A 40 -30.21 -31.33 12.86
C PHE A 40 -29.80 -32.30 13.98
N SER A 41 -29.82 -31.88 15.24
CA SER A 41 -29.51 -32.72 16.43
C SER A 41 -30.56 -33.80 16.74
N GLY A 42 -31.67 -33.85 15.99
CA GLY A 42 -32.81 -34.73 16.25
C GLY A 42 -33.74 -34.25 17.38
N ARG A 43 -33.49 -33.06 17.95
CA ARG A 43 -34.31 -32.45 19.00
C ARG A 43 -35.55 -31.72 18.47
N HIS A 44 -35.63 -31.48 17.16
CA HIS A 44 -36.74 -30.81 16.50
C HIS A 44 -37.25 -31.61 15.30
N THR A 45 -38.56 -31.66 15.12
CA THR A 45 -39.18 -32.25 13.93
C THR A 45 -39.03 -31.29 12.76
N LEU A 46 -38.12 -31.60 11.84
CA LEU A 46 -37.92 -30.83 10.61
C LEU A 46 -38.95 -31.24 9.54
N CYS A 47 -39.52 -30.25 8.85
CA CYS A 47 -40.37 -30.51 7.70
C CYS A 47 -39.52 -31.01 6.52
N GLN A 48 -39.84 -32.21 6.03
CA GLN A 48 -39.14 -32.84 4.91
C GLN A 48 -40.08 -32.97 3.71
N ASP A 49 -39.52 -32.79 2.50
CA ASP A 49 -40.22 -33.12 1.27
C ASP A 49 -40.65 -34.60 1.29
N PRO A 50 -41.96 -34.93 1.22
CA PRO A 50 -42.47 -36.29 1.37
C PRO A 50 -41.96 -37.28 0.33
N HIS A 51 -41.50 -36.80 -0.82
CA HIS A 51 -41.09 -37.63 -1.96
C HIS A 51 -39.56 -37.70 -2.11
N LYS A 52 -38.85 -36.62 -1.78
CA LYS A 52 -37.41 -36.45 -2.04
C LYS A 52 -36.57 -36.39 -0.76
N GLY A 53 -37.19 -36.26 0.41
CA GLY A 53 -36.52 -36.27 1.71
C GLY A 53 -35.58 -35.10 1.95
N TYR A 54 -35.82 -33.95 1.29
CA TYR A 54 -35.07 -32.73 1.54
C TYR A 54 -35.66 -31.96 2.71
N VAL A 55 -34.81 -31.52 3.63
CA VAL A 55 -35.15 -30.48 4.61
C VAL A 55 -35.07 -29.13 3.91
N PHE A 56 -36.14 -28.35 3.97
CA PHE A 56 -36.17 -27.02 3.40
C PHE A 56 -35.75 -25.97 4.42
N VAL A 57 -34.88 -25.05 4.00
CA VAL A 57 -34.48 -23.86 4.78
C VAL A 57 -34.67 -22.65 3.87
N ASP A 58 -35.46 -21.68 4.33
CA ASP A 58 -35.82 -20.50 3.53
C ASP A 58 -34.71 -19.45 3.53
N ARG A 59 -33.61 -19.74 2.82
CA ARG A 59 -32.43 -18.87 2.67
C ARG A 59 -31.83 -19.00 1.26
N ASP A 60 -30.88 -18.11 0.93
CA ASP A 60 -30.09 -18.21 -0.29
C ASP A 60 -28.85 -19.10 -0.08
N GLY A 61 -28.80 -20.21 -0.81
CA GLY A 61 -27.73 -21.20 -0.73
C GLY A 61 -26.46 -20.79 -1.45
N LYS A 62 -26.35 -19.56 -1.98
CA LYS A 62 -25.15 -19.05 -2.66
C LYS A 62 -23.87 -19.32 -1.85
N HIS A 63 -23.87 -18.96 -0.56
CA HIS A 63 -22.69 -19.06 0.31
C HIS A 63 -22.68 -20.28 1.22
N PHE A 64 -23.74 -21.08 1.23
CA PHE A 64 -23.86 -22.24 2.12
C PHE A 64 -22.78 -23.30 1.89
N ARG A 65 -22.20 -23.36 0.68
CA ARG A 65 -21.04 -24.22 0.41
C ARG A 65 -19.84 -23.89 1.30
N HIS A 66 -19.60 -22.60 1.55
CA HIS A 66 -18.49 -22.16 2.39
C HIS A 66 -18.70 -22.55 3.85
N ILE A 67 -19.93 -22.40 4.34
CA ILE A 67 -20.34 -22.89 5.67
C ILE A 67 -20.09 -24.39 5.80
N LEU A 68 -20.52 -25.19 4.82
CA LEU A 68 -20.31 -26.64 4.86
C LEU A 68 -18.83 -27.04 4.86
N ASN A 69 -18.00 -26.35 4.07
CA ASN A 69 -16.57 -26.64 4.04
C ASN A 69 -15.92 -26.26 5.37
N TRP A 70 -16.22 -25.06 5.89
CA TRP A 70 -15.73 -24.62 7.19
C TRP A 70 -16.16 -25.55 8.33
N LEU A 71 -17.40 -26.06 8.32
CA LEU A 71 -17.84 -27.06 9.29
C LEU A 71 -16.98 -28.34 9.26
N ARG A 72 -16.48 -28.73 8.07
CA ARG A 72 -15.63 -29.91 7.89
C ARG A 72 -14.20 -29.65 8.32
N ASP A 73 -13.53 -28.66 7.74
CA ASP A 73 -12.09 -28.46 7.89
C ASP A 73 -11.71 -27.31 8.84
N GLY A 74 -12.62 -26.38 9.12
CA GLY A 74 -12.40 -25.22 9.98
C GLY A 74 -11.69 -24.06 9.30
N VAL A 75 -11.44 -24.16 7.99
CA VAL A 75 -10.71 -23.16 7.23
C VAL A 75 -11.69 -22.10 6.74
N VAL A 76 -11.44 -20.85 7.13
CA VAL A 76 -12.19 -19.70 6.61
C VAL A 76 -11.88 -19.57 5.12
N PRO A 77 -12.89 -19.52 4.23
CA PRO A 77 -12.67 -19.45 2.79
C PRO A 77 -11.96 -18.16 2.40
N THR A 78 -11.16 -18.18 1.34
CA THR A 78 -10.60 -16.96 0.76
C THR A 78 -11.59 -16.36 -0.24
N LEU A 79 -12.18 -15.21 0.10
CA LEU A 79 -13.22 -14.54 -0.69
C LEU A 79 -12.91 -13.05 -0.93
N GLU A 80 -13.70 -12.41 -1.79
CA GLU A 80 -13.77 -10.94 -1.90
C GLU A 80 -14.54 -10.32 -0.70
N GLU A 81 -14.34 -9.02 -0.43
CA GLU A 81 -14.94 -8.34 0.74
C GLU A 81 -16.48 -8.28 0.69
N SER A 82 -17.03 -8.10 -0.52
CA SER A 82 -18.48 -8.16 -0.77
C SER A 82 -19.05 -9.54 -0.44
N GLU A 83 -18.32 -10.61 -0.76
CA GLU A 83 -18.72 -11.99 -0.49
C GLU A 83 -18.59 -12.35 1.00
N TYR A 84 -17.57 -11.85 1.72
CA TYR A 84 -17.50 -12.01 3.17
C TYR A 84 -18.67 -11.37 3.89
N THR A 85 -19.13 -10.20 3.43
CA THR A 85 -20.29 -9.52 4.02
C THR A 85 -21.56 -10.37 3.88
N GLU A 86 -21.75 -11.00 2.72
CA GLU A 86 -22.87 -11.92 2.48
C GLU A 86 -22.73 -13.22 3.29
N LEU A 87 -21.53 -13.80 3.36
CA LEU A 87 -21.25 -15.00 4.16
C LEU A 87 -21.46 -14.75 5.67
N LEU A 88 -21.07 -13.57 6.17
CA LEU A 88 -21.26 -13.19 7.57
C LEU A 88 -22.75 -13.16 7.95
N ARG A 89 -23.62 -12.62 7.07
CA ARG A 89 -25.08 -12.63 7.29
C ARG A 89 -25.66 -14.04 7.37
N GLU A 90 -25.12 -14.99 6.61
CA GLU A 90 -25.53 -16.39 6.72
C GLU A 90 -24.99 -17.03 8.01
N ALA A 91 -23.73 -16.78 8.36
CA ALA A 91 -23.13 -17.27 9.61
C ALA A 91 -23.90 -16.77 10.85
N GLU A 92 -24.31 -15.50 10.85
CA GLU A 92 -25.18 -14.90 11.88
C GLU A 92 -26.54 -15.61 11.97
N TYR A 93 -27.19 -15.84 10.83
CA TYR A 93 -28.48 -16.52 10.79
C TYR A 93 -28.39 -17.93 11.40
N TYR A 94 -27.35 -18.69 11.02
CA TYR A 94 -27.13 -20.04 11.55
C TYR A 94 -26.46 -20.06 12.94
N GLN A 95 -26.13 -18.89 13.50
CA GLN A 95 -25.45 -18.74 14.79
C GLN A 95 -24.12 -19.51 14.85
N LEU A 96 -23.28 -19.32 13.82
CA LEU A 96 -21.96 -19.95 13.69
C LEU A 96 -20.85 -19.01 14.19
N LEU A 97 -20.70 -18.91 15.52
CA LEU A 97 -19.84 -17.92 16.16
C LEU A 97 -18.36 -18.07 15.77
N GLY A 98 -17.85 -19.29 15.70
CA GLY A 98 -16.47 -19.57 15.31
C GLY A 98 -16.18 -19.21 13.86
N LEU A 99 -17.16 -19.32 12.96
CA LEU A 99 -17.02 -18.85 11.59
C LEU A 99 -17.03 -17.33 11.53
N MET A 100 -17.91 -16.67 12.29
CA MET A 100 -17.95 -15.21 12.40
C MET A 100 -16.61 -14.66 12.90
N ASP A 101 -16.09 -15.23 14.00
CA ASP A 101 -14.78 -14.84 14.56
C ASP A 101 -13.65 -15.04 13.54
N GLY A 102 -13.67 -16.16 12.82
CA GLY A 102 -12.70 -16.45 11.76
C GLY A 102 -12.77 -15.44 10.60
N ILE A 103 -13.97 -15.09 10.14
CA ILE A 103 -14.16 -14.07 9.10
C ILE A 103 -13.70 -12.70 9.60
N HIS A 104 -14.06 -12.31 10.82
CA HIS A 104 -13.62 -11.06 11.43
C HIS A 104 -12.10 -11.01 11.57
N ALA A 105 -11.44 -12.10 11.98
CA ALA A 105 -9.99 -12.17 12.04
C ALA A 105 -9.34 -11.99 10.66
N VAL A 106 -9.90 -12.58 9.61
CA VAL A 106 -9.39 -12.41 8.24
C VAL A 106 -9.62 -10.98 7.73
N LEU A 107 -10.79 -10.39 7.99
CA LEU A 107 -11.08 -9.01 7.61
C LEU A 107 -10.24 -8.00 8.39
N SER A 108 -9.99 -8.24 9.69
CA SER A 108 -9.09 -7.43 10.52
C SER A 108 -7.65 -7.56 10.05
N LYS A 109 -7.18 -8.76 9.71
CA LYS A 109 -5.83 -8.96 9.17
C LYS A 109 -5.65 -8.31 7.80
N ARG A 110 -6.65 -8.37 6.93
CA ARG A 110 -6.62 -7.63 5.65
C ARG A 110 -6.63 -6.12 5.86
N LYS A 111 -7.37 -5.64 6.87
CA LYS A 111 -7.28 -4.23 7.30
C LYS A 111 -5.91 -3.89 7.87
N GLU A 112 -5.25 -4.76 8.63
CA GLU A 112 -3.87 -4.54 9.10
C GLU A 112 -2.84 -4.52 7.95
N ASP A 113 -3.07 -5.30 6.88
CA ASP A 113 -2.22 -5.32 5.68
C ASP A 113 -2.50 -4.13 4.72
N ASP A 114 -3.74 -3.61 4.69
CA ASP A 114 -4.14 -2.44 3.88
C ASP A 114 -4.04 -1.09 4.64
N GLU A 115 -4.10 -1.11 5.98
CA GLU A 115 -3.84 0.03 6.84
C GLU A 115 -2.33 0.17 7.01
N PHE A 116 -1.75 1.01 6.16
CA PHE A 116 -0.58 1.84 6.46
C PHE A 116 -0.84 2.69 7.72
N HIS A 117 -1.03 2.06 8.89
CA HIS A 117 -1.11 2.75 10.16
C HIS A 117 0.27 3.25 10.50
N THR A 118 0.48 4.52 10.21
CA THR A 118 1.47 5.32 10.89
C THR A 118 1.10 5.35 12.36
N GLU A 119 1.94 4.77 13.23
CA GLU A 119 1.79 4.87 14.69
C GLU A 119 1.70 6.32 15.18
N LEU A 120 2.12 7.28 14.35
CA LEU A 120 2.11 8.70 14.60
C LEU A 120 1.05 9.39 13.75
N THR A 121 0.20 10.21 14.37
CA THR A 121 -0.70 11.12 13.63
C THR A 121 -0.02 12.45 13.32
N ARG A 122 -0.56 13.24 12.38
CA ARG A 122 -0.11 14.62 12.15
C ARG A 122 -0.08 15.45 13.44
N THR A 123 -1.05 15.23 14.34
CA THR A 123 -1.12 15.92 15.64
C THR A 123 0.08 15.55 16.53
N ASP A 124 0.50 14.29 16.52
CA ASP A 124 1.67 13.84 17.28
C ASP A 124 2.95 14.46 16.72
N ILE A 125 3.06 14.56 15.39
CA ILE A 125 4.16 15.25 14.72
C ILE A 125 4.23 16.73 15.16
N ILE A 126 3.10 17.44 15.17
CA ILE A 126 3.04 18.84 15.60
C ILE A 126 3.49 18.99 17.06
N LYS A 127 3.03 18.10 17.95
CA LYS A 127 3.45 18.12 19.36
C LYS A 127 4.95 17.87 19.51
N CYS A 128 5.51 16.93 18.74
CA CYS A 128 6.94 16.66 18.75
C CYS A 128 7.75 17.90 18.34
N ILE A 129 7.38 18.57 17.25
CA ILE A 129 8.06 19.78 16.75
C ILE A 129 8.07 20.92 17.78
N GLN A 130 7.02 21.04 18.58
CA GLN A 130 6.93 22.05 19.63
C GLN A 130 7.77 21.75 20.88
N SER A 131 8.34 20.53 20.98
CA SER A 131 9.03 20.05 22.19
C SER A 131 10.57 20.02 22.09
N ASP A 132 11.16 20.72 21.11
CA ASP A 132 12.61 20.96 20.93
C ASP A 132 13.53 19.74 20.74
N ARG A 133 12.98 18.55 20.47
CA ARG A 133 13.77 17.37 20.06
C ARG A 133 13.02 16.51 19.06
N VAL A 134 13.25 16.73 17.77
CA VAL A 134 12.59 15.93 16.74
C VAL A 134 13.59 15.13 15.91
N ARG A 135 13.53 13.81 16.09
CA ARG A 135 14.11 12.84 15.17
C ARG A 135 13.03 11.80 14.88
N PHE A 136 12.63 11.70 13.62
CA PHE A 136 11.71 10.68 13.11
C PHE A 136 12.50 9.62 12.34
N ARG A 137 13.64 9.19 12.92
CA ARG A 137 14.53 8.25 12.28
C ARG A 137 13.92 6.84 12.34
N GLY A 138 13.78 6.18 11.19
CA GLY A 138 13.27 4.80 11.12
C GLY A 138 11.78 4.63 11.42
N VAL A 139 11.02 5.71 11.56
CA VAL A 139 9.58 5.64 11.88
C VAL A 139 8.75 5.53 10.59
N ASN A 140 7.53 5.01 10.70
CA ASN A 140 6.58 4.99 9.59
C ASN A 140 5.64 6.20 9.67
N LEU A 141 5.74 7.09 8.68
CA LEU A 141 4.88 8.27 8.50
C LEU A 141 4.05 8.20 7.22
N SER A 142 4.01 7.04 6.54
CA SER A 142 3.34 6.87 5.26
C SER A 142 1.91 7.41 5.21
N GLY A 143 1.57 8.14 4.16
CA GLY A 143 0.23 8.69 3.96
C GLY A 143 -0.11 9.91 4.83
N LEU A 144 0.74 10.31 5.78
CA LEU A 144 0.48 11.51 6.57
C LEU A 144 0.49 12.76 5.70
N ASP A 145 -0.46 13.66 5.99
CA ASP A 145 -0.35 15.03 5.54
C ASP A 145 0.54 15.81 6.50
N LEU A 146 1.73 16.19 6.06
CA LEU A 146 2.71 17.05 6.73
C LEU A 146 2.89 18.41 6.02
N SER A 147 1.94 18.75 5.14
CA SER A 147 1.96 19.98 4.35
C SER A 147 1.98 21.21 5.25
N LYS A 148 2.70 22.25 4.79
CA LYS A 148 2.83 23.56 5.43
C LYS A 148 3.47 23.56 6.84
N LEU A 149 3.95 22.43 7.33
CA LEU A 149 4.65 22.37 8.61
C LEU A 149 6.07 22.93 8.46
N ASP A 150 6.59 23.48 9.56
CA ASP A 150 8.02 23.69 9.70
C ASP A 150 8.66 22.41 10.26
N LEU A 151 9.43 21.78 9.39
CA LEU A 151 10.15 20.53 9.59
C LEU A 151 11.63 20.75 9.25
N SER A 152 12.10 22.00 9.30
CA SER A 152 13.50 22.32 9.09
C SER A 152 14.37 21.60 10.12
N PHE A 153 15.53 21.14 9.67
CA PHE A 153 16.52 20.41 10.48
C PHE A 153 16.03 19.06 11.07
N VAL A 154 14.82 18.61 10.75
CA VAL A 154 14.29 17.33 11.23
C VAL A 154 15.04 16.16 10.59
N ASP A 155 15.37 15.16 11.40
CA ASP A 155 15.99 13.93 10.93
C ASP A 155 14.95 12.84 10.67
N PHE A 156 14.62 12.60 9.40
CA PHE A 156 13.76 11.52 8.91
C PHE A 156 14.54 10.31 8.42
N SER A 157 15.87 10.24 8.60
CA SER A 157 16.67 9.20 7.97
C SER A 157 16.11 7.80 8.25
N TYR A 158 16.13 6.89 7.28
CA TYR A 158 15.59 5.52 7.37
C TYR A 158 14.07 5.42 7.59
N ALA A 159 13.34 6.54 7.61
CA ALA A 159 11.89 6.52 7.78
C ALA A 159 11.18 5.97 6.53
N CYS A 160 10.01 5.37 6.76
CA CYS A 160 9.05 5.07 5.71
C CYS A 160 8.13 6.28 5.56
N LEU A 161 8.31 7.00 4.46
CA LEU A 161 7.60 8.22 4.12
C LEU A 161 6.79 8.03 2.84
N LYS A 162 6.25 6.83 2.55
CA LYS A 162 5.51 6.59 1.30
C LYS A 162 4.23 7.42 1.25
N ASN A 163 3.90 8.00 0.11
CA ASN A 163 2.66 8.77 -0.08
C ASN A 163 2.45 9.92 0.93
N VAL A 164 3.53 10.47 1.50
CA VAL A 164 3.44 11.58 2.47
C VAL A 164 3.29 12.91 1.74
N PHE A 165 2.42 13.77 2.26
CA PHE A 165 2.23 15.10 1.70
C PHE A 165 3.10 16.10 2.45
N PHE A 166 4.12 16.62 1.77
CA PHE A 166 4.98 17.71 2.24
C PHE A 166 4.73 19.03 1.49
N SER A 167 3.55 19.19 0.88
CA SER A 167 3.27 20.35 0.03
C SER A 167 3.43 21.65 0.81
N ARG A 168 4.26 22.56 0.29
CA ARG A 168 4.58 23.86 0.93
C ARG A 168 5.18 23.74 2.34
N ALA A 169 5.68 22.58 2.75
CA ALA A 169 6.39 22.43 4.01
C ALA A 169 7.77 23.10 3.95
N ASN A 170 8.24 23.62 5.08
CA ASN A 170 9.64 24.01 5.24
C ASN A 170 10.43 22.80 5.71
N LEU A 171 11.29 22.26 4.86
CA LEU A 171 12.15 21.10 5.15
C LEU A 171 13.63 21.48 5.06
N GLN A 172 13.97 22.78 5.11
CA GLN A 172 15.35 23.23 4.98
C GLN A 172 16.29 22.46 5.92
N CYS A 173 17.43 21.99 5.40
CA CYS A 173 18.43 21.21 6.12
C CYS A 173 17.91 19.92 6.78
N ALA A 174 16.72 19.42 6.41
CA ALA A 174 16.21 18.15 6.91
C ALA A 174 16.99 16.97 6.33
N LYS A 175 17.04 15.87 7.09
CA LYS A 175 17.78 14.66 6.72
C LYS A 175 16.80 13.58 6.29
N PHE A 176 17.04 13.06 5.09
CA PHE A 176 16.28 12.03 4.41
C PHE A 176 17.21 10.91 3.92
N ARG A 177 18.30 10.64 4.63
CA ARG A 177 19.22 9.59 4.23
C ARG A 177 18.51 8.24 4.27
N ASP A 178 18.62 7.47 3.18
CA ASP A 178 18.05 6.14 3.05
C ASP A 178 16.54 6.06 3.40
N VAL A 179 15.77 7.14 3.16
CA VAL A 179 14.31 7.11 3.37
C VAL A 179 13.60 6.38 2.24
N ASP A 180 12.44 5.84 2.55
CA ASP A 180 11.49 5.38 1.54
C ASP A 180 10.37 6.40 1.36
N ALA A 181 10.56 7.37 0.46
CA ALA A 181 9.63 8.45 0.15
C ALA A 181 8.94 8.25 -1.21
N GLU A 182 8.72 7.00 -1.60
CA GLU A 182 7.98 6.63 -2.81
C GLU A 182 6.63 7.36 -2.89
N ALA A 183 6.34 7.93 -4.07
CA ALA A 183 5.10 8.65 -4.38
C ALA A 183 4.75 9.83 -3.45
N SER A 184 5.72 10.34 -2.69
CA SER A 184 5.50 11.50 -1.80
C SER A 184 5.45 12.83 -2.52
N ILE A 185 4.71 13.78 -1.95
CA ILE A 185 4.34 15.04 -2.61
C ILE A 185 5.03 16.22 -1.94
N PHE A 186 6.03 16.78 -2.60
CA PHE A 186 6.83 17.93 -2.17
C PHE A 186 6.49 19.21 -2.95
N HIS A 187 5.31 19.31 -3.56
CA HIS A 187 4.92 20.49 -4.34
C HIS A 187 5.17 21.81 -3.61
N ASN A 188 5.96 22.70 -4.23
CA ASN A 188 6.34 24.00 -3.68
C ASN A 188 6.96 23.94 -2.26
N ALA A 189 7.55 22.82 -1.85
CA ALA A 189 8.24 22.70 -0.57
C ALA A 189 9.63 23.36 -0.61
N THR A 190 10.10 23.81 0.56
CA THR A 190 11.47 24.30 0.72
C THR A 190 12.37 23.13 1.15
N LEU A 191 13.23 22.67 0.26
CA LEU A 191 14.13 21.51 0.42
C LEU A 191 15.62 21.93 0.34
N ARG A 192 15.91 23.20 0.63
CA ARG A 192 17.28 23.75 0.54
C ARG A 192 18.20 22.98 1.48
N GLU A 193 19.37 22.59 0.97
CA GLU A 193 20.41 21.92 1.75
C GLU A 193 19.96 20.61 2.45
N CYS A 194 18.91 19.95 1.94
CA CYS A 194 18.47 18.65 2.45
C CYS A 194 19.45 17.51 2.12
N GLU A 195 19.47 16.47 2.94
CA GLU A 195 20.26 15.25 2.69
C GLU A 195 19.36 14.07 2.25
N PHE A 196 19.26 13.80 0.95
CA PHE A 196 18.55 12.67 0.35
C PHE A 196 19.47 11.53 -0.13
N THR A 197 20.71 11.43 0.38
CA THR A 197 21.64 10.39 -0.07
C THR A 197 21.02 8.99 0.08
N GLY A 198 21.00 8.22 -1.01
CA GLY A 198 20.44 6.86 -1.04
C GLY A 198 18.92 6.77 -0.90
N ALA A 199 18.19 7.90 -0.87
CA ALA A 199 16.75 7.89 -0.69
C ALA A 199 16.01 7.26 -1.88
N ASN A 200 14.92 6.56 -1.60
CA ASN A 200 13.93 6.17 -2.59
C ASN A 200 12.87 7.27 -2.73
N LEU A 201 12.84 7.93 -3.88
CA LEU A 201 11.91 9.00 -4.25
C LEU A 201 11.20 8.65 -5.57
N ARG A 202 11.08 7.35 -5.87
CA ARG A 202 10.39 6.86 -7.07
C ARG A 202 8.97 7.45 -7.13
N GLY A 203 8.61 8.04 -8.26
CA GLY A 203 7.30 8.65 -8.48
C GLY A 203 6.99 9.89 -7.62
N ALA A 204 7.96 10.42 -6.87
CA ALA A 204 7.73 11.59 -6.02
C ALA A 204 7.42 12.86 -6.87
N LEU A 205 6.59 13.74 -6.31
CA LEU A 205 6.12 14.96 -6.98
C LEU A 205 6.75 16.20 -6.34
N LEU A 206 7.75 16.79 -6.99
CA LEU A 206 8.55 17.92 -6.53
C LEU A 206 8.36 19.18 -7.39
N ALA A 207 7.26 19.29 -8.14
CA ALA A 207 7.00 20.45 -8.98
C ALA A 207 7.04 21.77 -8.17
N GLY A 208 7.80 22.74 -8.67
CA GLY A 208 8.02 24.04 -8.03
C GLY A 208 8.78 24.01 -6.69
N ALA A 209 9.30 22.86 -6.26
CA ALA A 209 10.05 22.77 -5.01
C ALA A 209 11.44 23.44 -5.12
N CYS A 210 11.98 23.90 -4.00
CA CYS A 210 13.28 24.55 -3.91
C CYS A 210 14.32 23.60 -3.30
N LEU A 211 15.10 22.92 -4.14
CA LEU A 211 16.16 21.95 -3.79
C LEU A 211 17.58 22.53 -3.93
N GLN A 212 17.75 23.84 -3.76
CA GLN A 212 19.08 24.46 -3.88
C GLN A 212 20.07 23.79 -2.94
N SER A 213 21.23 23.39 -3.49
CA SER A 213 22.29 22.70 -2.75
C SER A 213 21.86 21.42 -2.03
N ALA A 214 20.71 20.83 -2.38
CA ALA A 214 20.28 19.56 -1.81
C ALA A 214 21.18 18.41 -2.27
N ASN A 215 21.41 17.45 -1.39
CA ASN A 215 22.21 16.27 -1.68
C ASN A 215 21.34 15.06 -2.02
N LEU A 216 21.17 14.78 -3.30
CA LEU A 216 20.43 13.66 -3.88
C LEU A 216 21.38 12.59 -4.46
N GLN A 217 22.63 12.54 -3.98
CA GLN A 217 23.59 11.56 -4.45
C GLN A 217 23.07 10.12 -4.23
N ASP A 218 23.26 9.26 -5.23
CA ASP A 218 22.85 7.85 -5.21
C ASP A 218 21.33 7.63 -4.99
N ALA A 219 20.49 8.67 -5.07
CA ALA A 219 19.04 8.57 -4.86
C ALA A 219 18.31 7.93 -6.06
N CYS A 220 17.23 7.19 -5.77
CA CYS A 220 16.30 6.69 -6.78
C CYS A 220 15.22 7.74 -7.07
N LEU A 221 15.25 8.36 -8.24
CA LEU A 221 14.34 9.42 -8.69
C LEU A 221 13.52 8.99 -9.92
N VAL A 222 13.39 7.68 -10.13
CA VAL A 222 12.72 7.13 -11.30
C VAL A 222 11.26 7.55 -11.32
N ASP A 223 10.77 7.97 -12.49
CA ASP A 223 9.38 8.42 -12.69
C ASP A 223 8.96 9.65 -11.84
N SER A 224 9.92 10.36 -11.23
CA SER A 224 9.64 11.55 -10.41
C SER A 224 9.38 12.81 -11.26
N SER A 225 8.72 13.81 -10.67
CA SER A 225 8.45 15.10 -11.33
C SER A 225 9.13 16.26 -10.61
N PHE A 226 9.98 16.98 -11.33
CA PHE A 226 10.70 18.19 -10.93
C PHE A 226 10.31 19.40 -11.79
N CYS A 227 9.10 19.41 -12.37
CA CYS A 227 8.65 20.48 -13.25
C CYS A 227 8.83 21.86 -12.59
N GLY A 228 9.63 22.73 -13.22
CA GLY A 228 9.93 24.07 -12.70
C GLY A 228 10.61 24.12 -11.33
N ALA A 229 11.17 23.01 -10.83
CA ALA A 229 11.88 22.98 -9.54
C ALA A 229 13.24 23.70 -9.63
N ASP A 230 13.68 24.27 -8.50
CA ASP A 230 14.99 24.92 -8.38
C ASP A 230 16.00 23.96 -7.75
N LEU A 231 16.85 23.37 -8.57
CA LEU A 231 17.93 22.43 -8.20
C LEU A 231 19.32 23.08 -8.35
N ARG A 232 19.44 24.42 -8.24
CA ARG A 232 20.74 25.09 -8.36
C ARG A 232 21.76 24.51 -7.39
N SER A 233 22.94 24.19 -7.90
CA SER A 233 24.03 23.57 -7.15
C SER A 233 23.67 22.24 -6.45
N ALA A 234 22.58 21.58 -6.82
CA ALA A 234 22.21 20.29 -6.23
C ALA A 234 23.24 19.20 -6.58
N HIS A 235 23.42 18.25 -5.67
CA HIS A 235 24.31 17.09 -5.85
C HIS A 235 23.46 15.89 -6.29
N LEU A 236 23.61 15.45 -7.53
CA LEU A 236 22.84 14.37 -8.18
C LEU A 236 23.77 13.26 -8.69
N GLN A 237 24.97 13.15 -8.14
CA GLN A 237 25.96 12.16 -8.58
C GLN A 237 25.37 10.75 -8.47
N ASN A 238 25.48 9.98 -9.55
CA ASN A 238 24.93 8.62 -9.69
C ASN A 238 23.42 8.47 -9.40
N ALA A 239 22.65 9.55 -9.28
CA ALA A 239 21.21 9.48 -9.06
C ALA A 239 20.52 8.83 -10.27
N ASP A 240 19.44 8.08 -10.02
CA ASP A 240 18.64 7.45 -11.07
C ASP A 240 17.44 8.32 -11.42
N LEU A 241 17.57 9.16 -12.46
CA LEU A 241 16.53 10.04 -12.99
C LEU A 241 15.83 9.44 -14.22
N THR A 242 15.84 8.11 -14.37
CA THR A 242 15.17 7.44 -15.49
C THR A 242 13.69 7.83 -15.55
N ASN A 243 13.22 8.25 -16.73
CA ASN A 243 11.87 8.78 -16.97
C ASN A 243 11.46 10.01 -16.13
N ALA A 244 12.39 10.67 -15.43
CA ALA A 244 12.05 11.83 -14.60
C ALA A 244 11.64 13.03 -15.46
N ASN A 245 10.65 13.80 -14.99
CA ASN A 245 10.21 15.02 -15.66
C ASN A 245 10.85 16.26 -15.03
N LEU A 246 11.86 16.82 -15.68
CA LEU A 246 12.61 18.03 -15.30
C LEU A 246 12.28 19.21 -16.22
N GLU A 247 11.09 19.23 -16.85
CA GLU A 247 10.69 20.34 -17.75
C GLU A 247 10.76 21.69 -17.02
N GLY A 248 11.50 22.63 -17.60
CA GLY A 248 11.72 23.97 -17.05
C GLY A 248 12.48 24.03 -15.72
N ALA A 249 13.05 22.91 -15.25
CA ALA A 249 13.81 22.89 -13.99
C ALA A 249 15.10 23.73 -14.08
N ILE A 250 15.52 24.31 -12.96
CA ILE A 250 16.75 25.10 -12.86
C ILE A 250 17.84 24.24 -12.23
N LEU A 251 18.78 23.75 -13.03
CA LEU A 251 19.91 22.89 -12.66
C LEU A 251 21.25 23.63 -12.79
N GLU A 252 21.26 24.98 -12.72
CA GLU A 252 22.50 25.74 -12.87
C GLU A 252 23.52 25.32 -11.82
N GLY A 253 24.72 24.92 -12.28
CA GLY A 253 25.80 24.45 -11.41
C GLY A 253 25.56 23.09 -10.74
N ALA A 254 24.46 22.39 -11.02
CA ALA A 254 24.17 21.09 -10.44
C ALA A 254 25.21 20.03 -10.86
N ASN A 255 25.51 19.09 -9.97
CA ASN A 255 26.45 18.01 -10.24
C ASN A 255 25.71 16.72 -10.58
N LEU A 256 25.59 16.41 -11.87
CA LEU A 256 24.94 15.21 -12.38
C LEU A 256 25.95 14.12 -12.80
N LYS A 257 27.20 14.15 -12.32
CA LYS A 257 28.23 13.19 -12.72
C LYS A 257 27.73 11.75 -12.53
N GLY A 258 27.70 10.97 -13.61
CA GLY A 258 27.25 9.57 -13.60
C GLY A 258 25.76 9.35 -13.37
N ALA A 259 24.94 10.41 -13.33
CA ALA A 259 23.48 10.27 -13.21
C ALA A 259 22.90 9.53 -14.42
N LYS A 260 21.85 8.73 -14.18
CA LYS A 260 21.10 8.05 -15.25
C LYS A 260 19.94 8.94 -15.67
N LEU A 261 19.89 9.32 -16.94
CA LEU A 261 18.87 10.21 -17.49
C LEU A 261 18.06 9.56 -18.63
N SER A 262 18.08 8.24 -18.78
CA SER A 262 17.34 7.56 -19.84
C SER A 262 15.87 8.00 -19.86
N ASN A 263 15.40 8.52 -21.00
CA ASN A 263 14.04 9.06 -21.21
C ASN A 263 13.66 10.24 -20.31
N ALA A 264 14.61 10.91 -19.65
CA ALA A 264 14.31 12.08 -18.83
C ALA A 264 13.87 13.27 -19.71
N ASN A 265 12.86 14.01 -19.26
CA ASN A 265 12.40 15.22 -19.93
C ASN A 265 13.12 16.45 -19.35
N LEU A 266 14.06 17.02 -20.10
CA LEU A 266 14.82 18.23 -19.76
C LEU A 266 14.43 19.42 -20.65
N LYS A 267 13.26 19.39 -21.29
CA LYS A 267 12.79 20.47 -22.16
C LYS A 267 12.78 21.81 -21.40
N GLY A 268 13.41 22.82 -21.98
CA GLY A 268 13.52 24.15 -21.39
C GLY A 268 14.33 24.24 -20.08
N ALA A 269 14.97 23.15 -19.63
CA ALA A 269 15.72 23.14 -18.39
C ALA A 269 16.99 24.01 -18.48
N ASN A 270 17.36 24.66 -17.37
CA ASN A 270 18.60 25.42 -17.28
C ASN A 270 19.72 24.55 -16.69
N LEU A 271 20.59 24.00 -17.54
CA LEU A 271 21.77 23.19 -17.19
C LEU A 271 23.07 24.00 -17.30
N GLN A 272 23.02 25.33 -17.28
CA GLN A 272 24.23 26.15 -17.38
C GLN A 272 25.22 25.78 -16.27
N ARG A 273 26.50 25.63 -16.62
CA ARG A 273 27.57 25.23 -15.70
C ARG A 273 27.35 23.89 -14.97
N ALA A 274 26.38 23.08 -15.39
CA ALA A 274 26.14 21.77 -14.79
C ALA A 274 27.29 20.79 -15.10
N TYR A 275 27.57 19.88 -14.18
CA TYR A 275 28.57 18.83 -14.35
C TYR A 275 27.91 17.54 -14.85
N LEU A 276 28.02 17.27 -16.15
CA LEU A 276 27.39 16.14 -16.84
C LEU A 276 28.42 15.09 -17.29
N ARG A 277 29.54 14.96 -16.57
CA ARG A 277 30.61 14.01 -16.92
C ARG A 277 30.10 12.57 -16.80
N HIS A 278 30.40 11.75 -17.81
CA HIS A 278 30.01 10.33 -17.87
C HIS A 278 28.50 10.08 -17.80
N VAL A 279 27.69 11.05 -18.23
CA VAL A 279 26.23 10.93 -18.29
C VAL A 279 25.82 10.36 -19.65
N ASN A 280 24.86 9.43 -19.65
CA ASN A 280 24.19 8.99 -20.87
C ASN A 280 22.96 9.87 -21.14
N LEU A 281 23.00 10.63 -22.23
CA LEU A 281 21.94 11.51 -22.70
C LEU A 281 21.11 10.90 -23.85
N GLN A 282 21.34 9.63 -24.19
CA GLN A 282 20.50 8.93 -25.16
C GLN A 282 19.03 8.95 -24.71
N ASN A 283 18.13 9.26 -25.64
CA ASN A 283 16.70 9.37 -25.41
C ASN A 283 16.28 10.47 -24.40
N THR A 284 17.17 11.41 -24.03
CA THR A 284 16.78 12.59 -23.25
C THR A 284 16.10 13.63 -24.13
N HIS A 285 15.03 14.25 -23.64
CA HIS A 285 14.38 15.39 -24.32
C HIS A 285 15.06 16.69 -23.88
N LEU A 286 15.79 17.33 -24.79
CA LEU A 286 16.62 18.52 -24.49
C LEU A 286 16.16 19.77 -25.25
N GLU A 287 14.95 19.77 -25.82
CA GLU A 287 14.44 20.89 -26.61
C GLU A 287 14.42 22.18 -25.78
N GLY A 288 15.16 23.20 -26.22
CA GLY A 288 15.26 24.47 -25.49
C GLY A 288 16.06 24.42 -24.18
N ALA A 289 16.72 23.30 -23.86
CA ALA A 289 17.59 23.22 -22.70
C ALA A 289 18.83 24.11 -22.88
N ARG A 290 19.25 24.80 -21.81
CA ARG A 290 20.42 25.70 -21.82
C ARG A 290 21.63 25.00 -21.22
N LEU A 291 22.68 24.80 -22.00
CA LEU A 291 23.88 24.04 -21.62
C LEU A 291 25.15 24.90 -21.56
N ASP A 292 25.03 26.23 -21.56
CA ASP A 292 26.21 27.11 -21.60
C ASP A 292 27.15 26.86 -20.42
N GLY A 293 28.41 26.56 -20.73
CA GLY A 293 29.43 26.24 -19.73
C GLY A 293 29.26 24.89 -19.03
N ALA A 294 28.32 24.03 -19.44
CA ALA A 294 28.16 22.70 -18.89
C ALA A 294 29.38 21.81 -19.22
N ASN A 295 29.80 20.98 -18.27
CA ASN A 295 30.91 20.05 -18.45
C ASN A 295 30.39 18.70 -18.95
N LEU A 296 30.50 18.48 -20.27
CA LEU A 296 30.02 17.28 -20.97
C LEU A 296 31.13 16.24 -21.22
N LEU A 297 32.28 16.33 -20.53
CA LEU A 297 33.39 15.42 -20.80
C LEU A 297 32.99 13.96 -20.52
N GLY A 298 33.05 13.13 -21.57
CA GLY A 298 32.67 11.72 -21.52
C GLY A 298 31.16 11.47 -21.48
N ALA A 299 30.33 12.49 -21.71
CA ALA A 299 28.91 12.29 -21.95
C ALA A 299 28.69 11.62 -23.32
N ILE A 300 27.75 10.70 -23.39
CA ILE A 300 27.32 10.06 -24.64
C ILE A 300 25.91 10.52 -24.98
N ARG A 301 25.64 10.72 -26.27
CA ARG A 301 24.34 11.18 -26.79
C ARG A 301 23.84 10.22 -27.85
#